data_AF-W6LBZ0-F1
#
_entry.id   AF-W6LBZ0-F1
#
_cell.length_a   1.000
_cell.length_b   1.000
_cell.length_c   1.000
_cell.angle_alpha   90.00
_cell.angle_beta   90.00
_cell.angle_gamma   90.00
#
_symmetry.space_group_name_H-M   'P 1'
#
loop_
_entity.id
_entity.type
_entity.pdbx_description
1 polymer ?
#
loop_
_entity_poly.entity_id
_entity_poly.type
_entity_poly.pdbx_seq_one_letter_code
_entity_poly.pdbx_strand_id
1 'polypeptide(L)'
;MGRSNNQLRATAKAKNKSFIPKQVKSKTRNQYRKLKISKAKKGNNFMHKKLSYNVVRGKDGKVTKRKFRATGGNHSGAANKASASKMKSKGK
;
A
#
# COMPACT_ATOMS: atom_id res chain seq x y z
N MET A 1 36.00 -22.38 2.72
CA MET A 1 34.60 -22.60 3.21
C MET A 1 33.99 -21.26 3.64
N GLY A 2 32.75 -20.94 3.23
CA GLY A 2 32.11 -19.66 3.58
C GLY A 2 31.55 -19.58 5.01
N ARG A 3 31.18 -18.38 5.47
CA ARG A 3 30.66 -18.06 6.83
C ARG A 3 29.53 -18.97 7.32
N SER A 4 29.47 -19.31 8.60
CA SER A 4 28.38 -20.11 9.19
C SER A 4 27.04 -19.36 9.19
N ASN A 5 25.92 -20.07 9.36
CA ASN A 5 24.60 -19.42 9.44
C ASN A 5 24.50 -18.46 10.65
N ASN A 6 25.16 -18.77 11.76
CA ASN A 6 25.20 -17.89 12.94
C ASN A 6 25.99 -16.61 12.64
N GLN A 7 27.13 -16.73 11.96
CA GLN A 7 27.90 -15.56 11.51
C GLN A 7 27.08 -14.70 10.53
N LEU A 8 26.37 -15.32 9.58
CA LEU A 8 25.49 -14.60 8.66
C LEU A 8 24.34 -13.90 9.39
N ARG A 9 23.74 -14.54 10.41
CA ARG A 9 22.70 -13.93 11.24
C ARG A 9 23.22 -12.72 12.02
N ALA A 10 24.39 -12.84 12.66
CA ALA A 10 25.02 -11.75 13.38
C ALA A 10 25.32 -10.55 12.46
N THR A 11 25.91 -10.80 11.28
CA THR A 11 26.18 -9.72 10.31
C THR A 11 24.92 -9.07 9.75
N ALA A 12 23.84 -9.84 9.53
CA ALA A 12 22.56 -9.30 9.08
C ALA A 12 21.95 -8.39 10.15
N LYS A 13 21.98 -8.81 11.43
CA LYS A 13 21.54 -8.00 12.57
C LYS A 13 22.35 -6.71 12.68
N ALA A 14 23.68 -6.81 12.64
CA ALA A 14 24.57 -5.64 12.72
C ALA A 14 24.35 -4.62 11.58
N LYS A 15 23.94 -5.09 10.39
CA LYS A 15 23.66 -4.24 9.22
C LYS A 15 22.19 -3.83 9.09
N ASN A 16 21.33 -4.14 10.07
CA ASN A 16 19.87 -3.96 10.00
C ASN A 16 19.24 -4.54 8.71
N LYS A 17 19.81 -5.65 8.21
CA LYS A 17 19.34 -6.36 7.02
C LYS A 17 18.61 -7.64 7.41
N SER A 18 17.67 -8.07 6.56
CA SER A 18 17.01 -9.36 6.72
C SER A 18 18.01 -10.51 6.55
N PHE A 19 18.02 -11.46 7.49
CA PHE A 19 18.87 -12.64 7.44
C PHE A 19 18.49 -13.56 6.25
N ILE A 20 19.49 -13.95 5.46
CA ILE A 20 19.34 -14.92 4.37
C ILE A 20 20.16 -16.17 4.72
N PRO A 21 19.53 -17.33 4.92
CA PRO A 21 20.24 -18.57 5.25
C PRO A 21 21.02 -19.10 4.05
N LYS A 22 22.08 -19.88 4.32
CA LYS A 22 22.82 -20.60 3.27
C LYS A 22 21.92 -21.54 2.47
N GLN A 23 22.26 -21.68 1.19
CA GLN A 23 21.66 -22.69 0.33
C GLN A 23 22.08 -24.09 0.77
N VAL A 24 21.16 -25.04 0.69
CA VAL A 24 21.43 -26.47 0.88
C VAL A 24 21.54 -27.16 -0.48
N LYS A 25 21.99 -28.41 -0.53
CA LYS A 25 22.12 -29.17 -1.80
C LYS A 25 20.79 -29.31 -2.56
N SER A 26 19.67 -29.40 -1.83
CA SER A 26 18.33 -29.59 -2.42
C SER A 26 17.78 -28.31 -3.06
N LYS A 27 17.52 -28.39 -4.38
CA LYS A 27 16.86 -27.32 -5.16
C LYS A 27 15.47 -26.99 -4.62
N THR A 28 14.64 -28.00 -4.36
CA THR A 28 13.26 -27.82 -3.87
C THR A 28 13.22 -27.14 -2.51
N ARG A 29 14.08 -27.53 -1.56
CA ARG A 29 14.16 -26.87 -0.25
C ARG A 29 14.61 -25.41 -0.36
N ASN A 30 15.53 -25.11 -1.28
CA ASN A 30 15.96 -23.72 -1.53
C ASN A 30 14.84 -22.88 -2.14
N GLN A 31 14.08 -23.43 -3.10
CA GLN A 31 12.92 -22.75 -3.69
C GLN A 31 11.85 -22.45 -2.63
N TYR A 32 11.49 -23.44 -1.81
CA TYR A 32 10.53 -23.26 -0.72
C TYR A 32 10.97 -22.18 0.26
N ARG A 33 12.25 -22.17 0.66
CA ARG A 33 12.80 -21.11 1.52
C ARG A 33 12.71 -19.72 0.88
N LYS A 34 13.05 -19.59 -0.40
CA LYS A 34 12.91 -18.32 -1.14
C LYS A 34 11.45 -17.84 -1.14
N LEU A 35 10.49 -18.74 -1.35
CA LEU A 35 9.06 -18.43 -1.30
C LEU A 35 8.60 -17.99 0.11
N LYS A 36 9.07 -18.66 1.17
CA LYS A 36 8.75 -18.25 2.54
C LYS A 36 9.31 -16.88 2.88
N ILE A 37 10.55 -16.58 2.47
CA ILE A 37 11.17 -15.27 2.67
C ILE A 37 10.43 -14.19 1.87
N SER A 38 10.07 -14.47 0.61
CA SER A 38 9.33 -13.50 -0.22
C SER A 38 7.92 -13.25 0.34
N LYS A 39 7.23 -14.29 0.82
CA LYS A 39 5.94 -14.17 1.52
C LYS A 39 6.09 -13.38 2.83
N ALA A 40 7.12 -13.61 3.64
CA ALA A 40 7.36 -12.84 4.85
C ALA A 40 7.65 -11.35 4.54
N LYS A 41 8.41 -11.07 3.47
CA LYS A 41 8.67 -9.70 3.00
C LYS A 41 7.42 -9.01 2.44
N LYS A 42 6.57 -9.73 1.71
CA LYS A 42 5.33 -9.20 1.11
C LYS A 42 4.16 -9.14 2.10
N GLY A 43 4.12 -10.07 3.06
CA GLY A 43 2.96 -10.42 3.87
C GLY A 43 2.63 -9.48 5.02
N ASN A 44 3.60 -8.84 5.67
CA ASN A 44 3.30 -7.92 6.78
C ASN A 44 3.46 -6.44 6.44
N ASN A 45 4.39 -6.07 5.56
CA ASN A 45 4.72 -4.64 5.36
C ASN A 45 3.98 -3.96 4.20
N PHE A 46 3.43 -4.71 3.24
CA PHE A 46 2.76 -4.11 2.08
C PHE A 46 1.24 -4.04 2.26
N MET A 47 0.64 -5.01 2.95
CA MET A 47 -0.81 -5.09 3.16
C MET A 47 -1.29 -4.32 4.42
N HIS A 48 -0.48 -4.24 5.49
CA HIS A 48 -0.90 -3.67 6.78
C HIS A 48 -0.35 -2.27 7.10
N LYS A 49 0.43 -1.64 6.20
CA LYS A 49 0.77 -0.23 6.39
C LYS A 49 -0.51 0.60 6.27
N LYS A 50 -0.83 1.37 7.31
CA LYS A 50 -1.90 2.38 7.27
C LYS A 50 -1.67 3.24 6.03
N LEU A 51 -2.62 3.24 5.12
CA LEU A 51 -2.59 4.14 3.98
C LEU A 51 -2.85 5.56 4.49
N SER A 52 -2.18 6.54 3.90
CA SER A 52 -2.55 7.94 4.14
C SER A 52 -3.98 8.16 3.65
N TYR A 53 -4.70 9.11 4.26
CA TYR A 53 -6.10 9.38 3.97
C TYR A 53 -6.39 9.57 2.47
N ASN A 54 -5.43 10.15 1.75
CA ASN A 54 -5.51 10.46 0.31
C ASN A 54 -5.37 9.23 -0.61
N VAL A 55 -5.29 8.04 -0.05
CA VAL A 55 -5.03 6.80 -0.80
C VAL A 55 -6.02 5.71 -0.39
N VAL A 56 -6.52 4.95 -1.37
CA VAL A 56 -7.49 3.86 -1.17
C VAL A 56 -6.98 2.60 -1.85
N ARG A 57 -7.27 1.44 -1.25
CA ARG A 57 -6.97 0.13 -1.83
C ARG A 57 -8.21 -0.44 -2.51
N GLY A 58 -8.10 -0.77 -3.79
CA GLY A 58 -9.14 -1.45 -4.57
C GLY A 58 -9.27 -2.93 -4.21
N LYS A 59 -10.35 -3.55 -4.66
CA LYS A 59 -10.62 -5.00 -4.47
C LYS A 59 -9.57 -5.90 -5.14
N ASP A 60 -8.89 -5.38 -6.16
CA ASP A 60 -7.77 -6.02 -6.87
C ASP A 60 -6.41 -5.83 -6.16
N GLY A 61 -6.41 -5.21 -4.98
CA GLY A 61 -5.21 -4.95 -4.18
C GLY A 61 -4.37 -3.77 -4.67
N LYS A 62 -4.77 -3.10 -5.76
CA LYS A 62 -4.07 -1.91 -6.26
C LYS A 62 -4.36 -0.71 -5.37
N VAL A 63 -3.37 0.17 -5.25
CA VAL A 63 -3.40 1.35 -4.40
C VAL A 63 -3.53 2.58 -5.31
N THR A 64 -4.62 3.34 -5.18
CA THR A 64 -4.91 4.51 -6.01
C THR A 64 -5.15 5.76 -5.16
N LYS A 65 -4.93 6.94 -5.73
CA LYS A 65 -5.27 8.22 -5.07
C LYS A 65 -6.78 8.32 -4.91
N ARG A 66 -7.24 8.71 -3.72
CA ARG A 66 -8.64 8.98 -3.43
C ARG A 66 -9.11 10.16 -4.28
N LYS A 67 -10.09 9.93 -5.15
CA LYS A 67 -10.76 11.00 -5.88
C LYS A 67 -11.85 11.57 -4.98
N PHE A 68 -11.59 12.71 -4.36
CA PHE A 68 -12.63 13.48 -3.68
C PHE A 68 -13.50 14.12 -4.76
N ARG A 69 -14.76 13.72 -4.87
CA ARG A 69 -15.73 14.48 -5.66
C ARG A 69 -16.08 15.71 -4.83
N ALA A 70 -15.90 16.90 -5.39
CA ALA A 70 -16.53 18.11 -4.84
C ALA A 70 -18.04 17.86 -4.92
N THR A 71 -18.67 17.54 -3.80
CA THR A 71 -20.09 17.21 -3.78
C THR A 71 -20.89 18.44 -4.18
N GLY A 72 -21.62 18.32 -5.28
CA GLY A 72 -22.74 19.16 -5.63
C GLY A 72 -23.72 18.33 -6.43
N GLY A 73 -24.51 17.49 -5.73
CA GLY A 73 -25.61 16.74 -6.32
C GLY A 73 -25.75 15.31 -5.80
N ASN A 74 -26.33 15.15 -4.60
CA ASN A 74 -26.92 13.86 -4.22
C ASN A 74 -28.16 13.65 -5.11
N HIS A 75 -28.32 12.49 -5.75
CA HIS A 75 -29.52 12.11 -6.52
C HIS A 75 -30.75 11.83 -5.63
N SER A 76 -30.84 12.44 -4.45
CA SER A 76 -31.89 12.18 -3.47
C SER A 76 -32.27 13.40 -2.63
N GLY A 77 -32.08 14.61 -3.16
CA GLY A 77 -32.50 15.86 -2.50
C GLY A 77 -33.06 16.84 -3.52
N ALA A 78 -34.38 16.92 -3.60
CA ALA A 78 -35.09 17.98 -4.29
C ALA A 78 -34.71 19.34 -3.67
N ALA A 79 -33.79 20.05 -4.31
CA ALA A 79 -33.55 21.48 -4.07
C ALA A 79 -32.91 22.17 -5.29
N ASN A 80 -33.23 21.71 -6.51
CA ASN A 80 -33.03 22.51 -7.72
C ASN A 80 -34.23 23.43 -7.88
N LYS A 81 -34.25 24.59 -7.20
CA LYS A 81 -35.05 25.81 -7.53
C LYS A 81 -34.90 26.87 -6.43
N ALA A 82 -33.69 27.40 -6.18
CA ALA A 82 -33.56 28.56 -5.28
C ALA A 82 -32.32 29.44 -5.53
N SER A 83 -31.68 29.40 -6.70
CA SER A 83 -30.60 30.34 -7.05
C SER A 83 -30.80 30.98 -8.42
N ALA A 84 -32.06 31.14 -8.84
CA ALA A 84 -32.44 31.99 -9.97
C ALA A 84 -32.85 33.41 -9.53
N SER A 85 -32.49 33.84 -8.31
CA SER A 85 -32.85 35.14 -7.75
C SER A 85 -31.63 35.88 -7.21
N LYS A 86 -30.87 36.47 -8.13
CA LYS A 86 -30.16 37.77 -8.01
C LYS A 86 -29.07 37.86 -9.08
N MET A 87 -29.47 38.01 -10.34
CA MET A 87 -28.62 38.74 -11.28
C MET A 87 -28.78 40.23 -10.99
N LYS A 88 -27.63 40.87 -10.79
CA LYS A 88 -27.45 42.25 -10.35
C LYS A 88 -28.10 43.25 -11.31
N SER A 89 -28.75 44.28 -10.74
CA SER A 89 -29.00 45.54 -11.42
C SER A 89 -27.67 46.14 -11.89
N LYS A 90 -27.57 46.47 -13.18
CA LYS A 90 -26.57 47.42 -13.67
C LYS A 90 -27.22 48.80 -13.65
N GLY A 91 -26.70 49.68 -12.81
CA GLY A 91 -27.02 51.11 -12.85
C GLY A 91 -26.58 51.71 -14.18
N LYS A 92 -27.37 52.69 -14.65
CA LYS A 92 -26.95 53.75 -15.56
C LYS A 92 -26.47 54.92 -14.73
#